data_AF-A0A4Y9PN97-F1
#
_entry.id   AF-A0A4Y9PN97-F1
#
_cell.length_a   1.000
_cell.length_b   1.000
_cell.length_c   1.000
_cell.angle_alpha   90.00
_cell.angle_beta   90.00
_cell.angle_gamma   90.00
#
_symmetry.space_group_name_H-M   'P 1'
#
loop_
_entity.id
_entity.type
_entity.pdbx_description
1 polymer ?
#
loop_
_entity_poly.entity_id
_entity_poly.type
_entity_poly.pdbx_seq_one_letter_code
_entity_poly.pdbx_strand_id
1 'polypeptide(L)' 'MTSNGNPLEASEADDAEVVEHIAEDVRDEIRHGHVEDDVTHVLAERLDEAGVHLRPEKIEDLAEDIETDASI' A
#
# COMPACT_ATOMS: atom_id res chain seq x y z
N MET A 1 -32.34 -19.36 -2.27
CA MET A 1 -31.00 -19.24 -2.88
C MET A 1 -30.08 -18.81 -1.75
N THR A 2 -29.31 -19.76 -1.20
CA THR A 2 -28.43 -19.50 -0.06
C THR A 2 -27.19 -18.78 -0.60
N SER A 3 -27.09 -17.48 -0.32
CA SER A 3 -25.84 -16.73 -0.49
C SER A 3 -24.84 -17.27 0.53
N ASN A 4 -23.98 -18.19 0.11
CA ASN A 4 -22.73 -18.48 0.81
C ASN A 4 -21.68 -17.56 0.19
N GLY A 5 -21.73 -16.28 0.55
CA GLY A 5 -20.58 -15.39 0.39
C GLY A 5 -19.63 -15.72 1.52
N ASN A 6 -18.46 -16.27 1.20
CA ASN A 6 -17.42 -16.58 2.15
C ASN A 6 -16.91 -15.24 2.74
N PRO A 7 -17.08 -14.96 4.06
CA PRO A 7 -16.70 -13.67 4.64
C PRO A 7 -15.19 -13.42 4.69
N LEU A 8 -14.36 -14.38 4.28
CA LEU A 8 -12.91 -14.28 4.30
C LEU A 8 -12.32 -13.66 3.01
N GLU A 9 -13.06 -13.64 1.88
CA GLU A 9 -12.56 -13.06 0.62
C GLU A 9 -12.79 -11.56 0.49
N ALA A 10 -13.67 -10.97 1.30
CA ALA A 10 -13.84 -9.52 1.35
C ALA A 10 -12.55 -8.86 1.87
N SER A 11 -12.04 -9.34 3.02
CA SER A 11 -10.87 -8.75 3.69
C SER A 11 -9.63 -8.65 2.79
N GLU A 12 -9.32 -9.66 1.99
CA GLU A 12 -8.13 -9.61 1.12
C GLU A 12 -8.30 -8.67 -0.08
N ALA A 13 -9.53 -8.52 -0.59
CA ALA A 13 -9.83 -7.57 -1.66
C ALA A 13 -9.87 -6.12 -1.14
N ASP A 14 -10.45 -5.93 0.05
CA ASP A 14 -10.47 -4.65 0.75
C ASP A 14 -9.02 -4.20 1.09
N ASP A 15 -8.17 -5.10 1.58
CA ASP A 15 -6.75 -4.81 1.88
C ASP A 15 -5.98 -4.44 0.60
N ALA A 16 -6.25 -5.09 -0.53
CA ALA A 16 -5.59 -4.77 -1.80
C ALA A 16 -5.96 -3.37 -2.32
N GLU A 17 -7.24 -2.97 -2.21
CA GLU A 17 -7.68 -1.61 -2.57
C GLU A 17 -7.05 -0.56 -1.65
N VAL A 18 -6.94 -0.86 -0.35
CA VAL A 18 -6.27 0.03 0.62
C VAL A 18 -4.79 0.19 0.32
N VAL A 19 -4.10 -0.91 -0.02
CA VAL A 19 -2.68 -0.89 -0.41
C VAL A 19 -2.48 -0.04 -1.66
N GLU A 20 -3.31 -0.20 -2.68
CA GLU A 20 -3.23 0.57 -3.92
C GLU A 20 -3.43 2.07 -3.66
N HIS A 21 -4.44 2.43 -2.86
CA HIS A 21 -4.70 3.82 -2.50
C HIS A 21 -3.51 4.45 -1.76
N ILE A 22 -2.95 3.77 -0.76
CA ILE A 22 -1.80 4.26 0.00
C ILE A 22 -0.57 4.38 -0.92
N ALA A 23 -0.37 3.43 -1.83
CA ALA A 23 0.72 3.46 -2.78
C ALA A 23 0.61 4.65 -3.76
N GLU A 24 -0.60 4.99 -4.20
CA GLU A 24 -0.86 6.18 -5.04
C GLU A 24 -0.56 7.48 -4.27
N ASP A 25 -1.02 7.58 -3.02
CA ASP A 25 -0.76 8.75 -2.18
C ASP A 25 0.75 8.98 -1.96
N VAL A 26 1.48 7.93 -1.58
CA VAL A 26 2.94 8.00 -1.37
C VAL A 26 3.65 8.41 -2.66
N ARG A 27 3.22 7.89 -3.81
CA ARG A 27 3.79 8.22 -5.12
C ARG A 27 3.63 9.69 -5.47
N ASP A 28 2.44 10.25 -5.24
CA ASP A 28 2.21 11.67 -5.49
C ASP A 28 2.97 12.57 -4.51
N GLU A 29 3.14 12.15 -3.25
CA GLU A 29 4.01 12.85 -2.32
C GLU A 29 5.47 12.87 -2.77
N ILE A 30 6.00 11.75 -3.29
CA ILE A 30 7.38 11.70 -3.83
C ILE A 30 7.50 12.65 -5.04
N ARG A 31 6.54 12.63 -5.96
CA ARG A 31 6.54 13.52 -7.14
C ARG A 31 6.49 15.01 -6.75
N HIS A 32 5.82 15.35 -5.66
CA HIS A 32 5.76 16.70 -5.12
C HIS A 32 6.96 17.06 -4.21
N GLY A 33 7.85 16.10 -3.93
CA GLY A 33 9.01 16.28 -3.06
C GLY A 33 8.64 16.40 -1.57
N HIS A 34 7.57 15.74 -1.15
CA HIS A 34 7.04 15.74 0.23
C HIS A 34 7.48 14.53 1.07
N VAL A 35 8.11 13.53 0.47
CA VAL A 35 8.68 12.40 1.21
C VAL A 35 10.12 12.72 1.60
N GLU A 36 10.35 12.93 2.90
CA GLU A 36 11.68 13.21 3.47
C GLU A 36 12.38 11.96 4.03
N ASP A 37 11.60 10.91 4.34
CA ASP A 37 12.07 9.65 4.92
C ASP A 37 12.08 8.52 3.88
N ASP A 38 12.55 7.33 4.23
CA ASP A 38 12.57 6.20 3.31
C ASP A 38 11.15 5.77 2.91
N VAL A 39 10.89 5.57 1.61
CA VAL A 39 9.56 5.20 1.08
C VAL A 39 9.02 3.93 1.74
N THR A 40 9.89 2.95 2.00
CA THR A 40 9.56 1.71 2.70
C THR A 40 9.05 1.95 4.13
N HIS A 41 9.63 2.94 4.84
CA HIS A 41 9.23 3.28 6.20
C HIS A 41 7.85 3.95 6.21
N VAL A 42 7.65 4.92 5.31
CA VAL A 42 6.39 5.65 5.15
C VAL A 42 5.25 4.71 4.75
N LEU A 43 5.49 3.79 3.80
CA LEU A 43 4.52 2.77 3.42
C LEU A 43 4.17 1.85 4.59
N ALA A 44 5.17 1.37 5.33
CA ALA A 44 4.95 0.48 6.46
C ALA A 44 4.08 1.14 7.54
N GLU A 45 4.35 2.41 7.86
CA GLU A 45 3.57 3.17 8.85
C GLU A 45 2.11 3.34 8.40
N ARG A 46 1.89 3.77 7.15
CA ARG A 46 0.54 4.00 6.62
C ARG A 46 -0.29 2.73 6.48
N LEU A 47 0.35 1.64 6.05
CA LEU A 47 -0.31 0.34 5.96
C LEU A 47 -0.72 -0.14 7.37
N ASP A 48 0.15 -0.01 8.36
CA ASP A 48 -0.15 -0.38 9.75
C ASP A 48 -1.29 0.48 10.34
N GLU A 49 -1.28 1.80 10.08
CA GLU A 49 -2.36 2.72 10.47
C GLU A 49 -3.70 2.36 9.83
N ALA A 50 -3.69 1.86 8.59
CA ALA A 50 -4.87 1.37 7.89
C ALA A 50 -5.29 -0.05 8.32
N GLY A 51 -4.52 -0.71 9.20
CA GLY A 51 -4.76 -2.08 9.66
C GLY A 51 -4.33 -3.16 8.67
N VAL A 52 -3.57 -2.80 7.64
CA VAL A 52 -3.03 -3.71 6.63
C VAL A 52 -1.59 -4.08 7.01
N HIS A 53 -1.36 -5.36 7.30
CA HIS A 53 -0.03 -5.83 7.67
C HIS A 53 0.59 -6.66 6.55
N LEU A 54 1.40 -6.01 5.71
CA LEU A 54 2.19 -6.69 4.69
C LEU A 54 3.50 -7.24 5.27
N ARG A 55 4.06 -8.24 4.60
CA ARG A 55 5.41 -8.70 4.90
C ARG A 55 6.43 -7.63 4.49
N PRO A 56 7.55 -7.46 5.23
CA PRO A 56 8.59 -6.48 4.88
C PRO A 56 9.06 -6.57 3.42
N GLU A 57 9.31 -7.80 2.94
CA GLU A 57 9.67 -8.09 1.54
C GLU A 57 8.69 -7.46 0.53
N LYS A 58 7.39 -7.49 0.85
CA LYS A 58 6.34 -6.98 -0.04
C LYS A 58 6.23 -5.45 0.03
N ILE A 59 6.54 -4.87 1.19
CA ILE A 59 6.63 -3.42 1.37
C ILE A 59 7.83 -2.88 0.60
N GLU A 60 8.97 -3.60 0.64
CA GLU A 60 10.16 -3.28 -0.14
C GLU A 60 9.89 -3.32 -1.66
N ASP A 61 9.27 -4.40 -2.17
CA ASP A 61 8.84 -4.49 -3.58
C ASP A 61 7.93 -3.30 -3.96
N LEU A 62 6.95 -2.98 -3.12
CA LEU A 62 6.01 -1.88 -3.38
C LEU A 62 6.69 -0.51 -3.36
N ALA A 63 7.65 -0.30 -2.44
CA ALA A 63 8.45 0.92 -2.39
C ALA A 63 9.25 1.10 -3.68
N GLU A 64 9.94 0.06 -4.14
CA GLU A 64 10.73 0.09 -5.39
C GLU A 64 9.86 0.42 -6.61
N ASP A 65 8.66 -0.16 -6.70
CA ASP A 65 7.69 0.12 -7.77
C ASP A 65 7.23 1.59 -7.75
N ILE A 66 6.98 2.14 -6.56
CA ILE A 66 6.57 3.54 -6.39
C ILE A 66 7.70 4.50 -6.76
N GLU A 67 8.91 4.27 -6.25
CA GLU A 67 10.09 5.11 -6.52
C GLU A 67 10.43 5.13 -8.01
N THR A 68 10.36 3.95 -8.65
CA THR A 68 10.59 3.79 -10.09
C THR A 68 9.59 4.61 -10.91
N ASP A 69 8.32 4.59 -10.54
CA ASP A 69 7.28 5.34 -11.26
C ASP A 69 7.28 6.85 -10.96
N ALA A 70 7.69 7.24 -9.75
CA ALA A 70 7.81 8.65 -9.37
C ALA A 70 9.02 9.35 -10.03
N SER A 71 10.05 8.59 -10.43
CA SER A 71 11.33 9.11 -10.97
C SER A 71 11.30 9.53 -12.46
N ILE A 72 10.20 10.11 -12.94
CA ILE A 72 10.01 10.57 -14.34
C ILE A 72 11.05 11.57 -14.86
#